data_AF-A0A423H0D5-F1
#
_entry.id   AF-A0A423H0D5-F1
#
_cell.length_a   1.000
_cell.length_b   1.000
_cell.length_c   1.000
_cell.angle_alpha   90.00
_cell.angle_beta   90.00
_cell.angle_gamma   90.00
#
_symmetry.space_group_name_H-M   'P 1'
#
loop_
_entity.id
_entity.type
_entity.pdbx_description
1 polymer ?
#
loop_
_entity_poly.entity_id
_entity_poly.type
_entity_poly.pdbx_seq_one_letter_code
_entity_poly.pdbx_strand_id
1 'polypeptide(L)'
;MADQKYHLREAAIESLSDIAQHLPLDCEMFLIACRPGKKDFDLVLPSPESNLNNALDALRRQGLSIDGDNAYKRDLLDSAVGAMTFGVKNHNPPPAGHWGQRFWDIGREERALCEELVAALKLARENLRACQATIHLCGGFDPAYVTEAQAAMKIADAALAKATQ
;
A
#
# COMPACT_ATOMS: atom_id res chain seq x y z
N MET A 1 37.61 4.64 -6.57
CA MET A 1 36.40 3.81 -6.78
C MET A 1 35.80 3.99 -8.17
N ALA A 2 35.73 5.22 -8.72
CA ALA A 2 35.33 5.44 -10.11
C ALA A 2 36.19 4.63 -11.10
N ASP A 3 37.51 4.60 -10.89
CA ASP A 3 38.44 3.83 -11.73
C ASP A 3 38.17 2.32 -11.70
N GLN A 4 37.87 1.74 -10.53
CA GLN A 4 37.57 0.31 -10.42
C GLN A 4 36.28 -0.08 -11.14
N LYS A 5 35.24 0.74 -11.03
CA LYS A 5 33.98 0.53 -11.75
C LYS A 5 34.18 0.66 -13.26
N TYR A 6 35.01 1.63 -13.68
CA TYR A 6 35.38 1.84 -15.08
C TYR A 6 36.16 0.63 -15.64
N HIS A 7 37.21 0.17 -14.94
CA HIS A 7 37.98 -1.00 -15.37
C HIS A 7 37.14 -2.27 -15.46
N LEU A 8 36.25 -2.52 -14.49
CA LEU A 8 35.33 -3.66 -14.55
C LEU A 8 34.36 -3.55 -15.74
N ARG A 9 33.89 -2.34 -16.04
CA ARG A 9 33.01 -2.09 -17.18
C ARG A 9 33.69 -2.41 -18.50
N GLU A 10 34.91 -1.91 -18.72
CA GLU A 10 35.65 -2.16 -19.96
C GLU A 10 35.93 -3.65 -20.14
N ALA A 11 36.44 -4.31 -19.08
CA ALA A 11 36.70 -5.76 -19.12
C ALA A 11 35.42 -6.59 -19.37
N ALA A 12 34.29 -6.17 -18.79
CA ALA A 12 33.00 -6.80 -19.06
C ALA A 12 32.59 -6.61 -20.53
N ILE A 13 32.70 -5.40 -21.08
CA ILE A 13 32.35 -5.11 -22.48
C ILE A 13 33.21 -5.94 -23.44
N GLU A 14 34.51 -6.04 -23.19
CA GLU A 14 35.41 -6.88 -23.99
C GLU A 14 34.99 -8.35 -23.98
N SER A 15 34.57 -8.86 -22.83
CA SER A 15 34.16 -10.27 -22.65
C SER A 15 32.71 -10.55 -23.11
N LEU A 16 31.85 -9.53 -23.20
CA LEU A 16 30.43 -9.70 -23.52
C LEU A 16 30.23 -10.33 -24.91
N SER A 17 31.08 -10.00 -25.88
CA SER A 17 31.01 -10.57 -27.24
C SER A 17 31.20 -12.09 -27.25
N ASP A 18 32.09 -12.61 -26.41
CA ASP A 18 32.37 -14.05 -26.34
C ASP A 18 31.23 -14.79 -25.63
N ILE A 19 30.70 -14.20 -24.54
CA ILE A 19 29.57 -14.78 -23.81
C ILE A 19 28.30 -14.78 -24.68
N ALA A 20 28.07 -13.69 -25.43
CA ALA A 20 26.89 -13.54 -26.28
C ALA A 20 26.81 -14.61 -27.39
N GLN A 21 27.95 -15.14 -27.87
CA GLN A 21 27.96 -16.22 -28.87
C GLN A 21 27.32 -17.52 -28.38
N HIS A 22 27.23 -17.70 -27.06
CA HIS A 22 26.61 -18.88 -26.44
C HIS A 22 25.18 -18.63 -25.99
N LEU A 23 24.67 -17.41 -26.16
CA LEU A 23 23.31 -17.06 -25.79
C LEU A 23 22.33 -17.56 -26.86
N PRO A 24 21.28 -18.33 -26.50
CA PRO A 24 20.26 -18.71 -27.45
C PRO A 24 19.58 -17.49 -28.07
N LEU A 25 19.02 -17.67 -29.27
CA LEU A 25 18.19 -16.66 -29.91
C LEU A 25 17.05 -16.25 -28.97
N ASP A 26 16.67 -14.97 -29.04
CA ASP A 26 15.59 -14.34 -28.26
C ASP A 26 15.81 -14.28 -26.74
N CYS A 27 17.01 -14.61 -26.24
CA CYS A 27 17.36 -14.41 -24.84
C CYS A 27 17.98 -13.03 -24.60
N GLU A 28 17.65 -12.43 -23.46
CA GLU A 28 18.27 -11.20 -22.97
C GLU A 28 19.41 -11.53 -22.01
N MET A 29 20.50 -10.75 -22.05
CA MET A 29 21.65 -10.93 -21.16
C MET A 29 21.82 -9.72 -20.24
N PHE A 30 22.13 -10.00 -18.97
CA PHE A 30 22.34 -8.98 -17.94
C PHE A 30 23.59 -9.31 -17.13
N LEU A 31 24.51 -8.36 -17.03
CA LEU A 31 25.61 -8.41 -16.07
C LEU A 31 25.35 -7.41 -14.94
N ILE A 32 25.26 -7.94 -13.71
CA ILE A 32 24.99 -7.15 -12.51
C ILE A 32 26.10 -7.42 -11.50
N ALA A 33 26.80 -6.36 -11.09
CA ALA A 33 27.73 -6.39 -9.97
C ALA A 33 27.29 -5.32 -8.97
N CYS A 34 26.94 -5.73 -7.75
CA CYS A 34 26.52 -4.85 -6.68
C CYS A 34 27.33 -5.10 -5.41
N ARG A 35 27.44 -4.06 -4.57
CA ARG A 35 27.96 -4.22 -3.22
C ARG A 35 26.80 -4.47 -2.25
N PRO A 36 26.81 -5.56 -1.47
CA PRO A 36 25.76 -5.82 -0.50
C PRO A 36 25.56 -4.64 0.46
N GLY A 37 24.32 -4.16 0.58
CA GLY A 37 23.92 -3.12 1.52
C GLY A 37 24.42 -1.70 1.21
N LYS A 38 25.10 -1.46 0.08
CA LYS A 38 25.61 -0.13 -0.30
C LYS A 38 25.37 0.17 -1.76
N LYS A 39 24.88 1.38 -2.05
CA LYS A 39 24.62 1.88 -3.41
C LYS A 39 25.86 2.47 -4.09
N ASP A 40 27.03 2.39 -3.45
CA ASP A 40 28.26 3.04 -3.92
C ASP A 40 28.97 2.23 -5.02
N PHE A 41 28.54 1.00 -5.27
CA PHE A 41 29.10 0.14 -6.32
C PHE A 41 28.02 -0.73 -6.97
N ASP A 42 27.12 -0.09 -7.72
CA ASP A 42 26.13 -0.79 -8.57
C ASP A 42 26.51 -0.62 -10.05
N LEU A 43 26.91 -1.71 -10.70
CA LEU A 43 27.13 -1.81 -12.14
C LEU A 43 26.06 -2.72 -12.74
N VAL A 44 25.32 -2.19 -13.71
CA VAL A 44 24.27 -2.92 -14.45
C VAL A 44 24.55 -2.72 -15.94
N LEU A 45 24.82 -3.82 -16.65
CA LEU A 45 25.06 -3.85 -18.09
C LEU A 45 24.02 -4.77 -18.75
N PRO A 46 22.89 -4.21 -19.21
CA PRO A 46 21.89 -4.92 -20.00
C PRO A 46 22.32 -5.08 -21.46
N SER A 47 21.88 -6.14 -22.14
CA SER A 47 21.95 -6.23 -23.60
C SER A 47 21.06 -5.15 -24.25
N PRO A 48 21.32 -4.76 -25.51
CA PRO A 48 20.45 -3.83 -26.24
C PRO A 48 18.99 -4.29 -26.20
N GLU A 49 18.07 -3.34 -26.07
CA GLU A 49 16.61 -3.56 -26.03
C GLU A 49 16.09 -4.40 -24.85
N SER A 50 16.95 -4.87 -23.96
CA SER A 50 16.51 -5.71 -22.85
C SER A 50 15.67 -4.98 -21.82
N ASN A 51 14.73 -5.71 -21.24
CA ASN A 51 13.83 -5.21 -20.23
C ASN A 51 14.27 -5.67 -18.84
N LEU A 52 14.67 -4.75 -17.96
CA LEU A 52 15.10 -5.07 -16.59
C LEU A 52 14.04 -5.82 -15.77
N ASN A 53 12.76 -5.73 -16.12
CA ASN A 53 11.71 -6.54 -15.48
C ASN A 53 11.87 -8.04 -15.78
N ASN A 54 12.34 -8.42 -16.97
CA ASN A 54 12.61 -9.81 -17.32
C ASN A 54 13.75 -10.39 -16.45
N ALA A 55 14.78 -9.58 -16.17
CA ALA A 55 15.84 -9.95 -15.24
C ALA A 55 15.30 -10.17 -13.83
N LEU A 56 14.42 -9.28 -13.34
CA LEU A 56 13.77 -9.44 -12.04
C LEU A 56 12.93 -10.71 -11.97
N ASP A 57 12.16 -11.01 -13.01
CA ASP A 57 11.34 -12.22 -13.07
C ASP A 57 12.18 -13.49 -13.14
N ALA A 58 13.33 -13.46 -13.82
CA ALA A 58 14.30 -14.54 -13.80
C ALA A 58 14.85 -14.78 -12.39
N LEU A 59 15.24 -13.73 -11.67
CA LEU A 59 15.69 -13.82 -10.28
C LEU A 59 14.60 -14.38 -9.36
N ARG A 60 13.33 -13.98 -9.54
CA ARG A 60 12.19 -14.52 -8.77
C ARG A 60 12.01 -16.02 -8.98
N ARG A 61 12.10 -16.48 -10.23
CA ARG A 61 12.06 -17.93 -10.55
C ARG A 61 13.23 -18.71 -9.92
N GLN A 62 14.32 -18.02 -9.55
CA GLN A 62 15.50 -18.59 -8.89
C GLN A 62 15.54 -18.34 -7.37
N GLY A 63 14.40 -17.98 -6.76
CA GLY A 63 14.29 -17.88 -5.30
C GLY A 63 14.50 -16.49 -4.72
N LEU A 64 14.56 -15.43 -5.53
CA LEU A 64 14.41 -14.06 -5.02
C LEU A 64 13.02 -13.91 -4.39
N SER A 65 12.96 -14.02 -3.06
CA SER A 65 11.71 -13.95 -2.32
C SER A 65 11.24 -12.51 -2.08
N ILE A 66 9.91 -12.36 -2.01
CA ILE A 66 9.26 -11.15 -1.52
C ILE A 66 9.45 -10.94 -0.01
N ASP A 67 9.87 -11.95 0.74
CA ASP A 67 9.99 -11.89 2.20
C ASP A 67 11.30 -11.28 2.71
N GLY A 68 12.33 -11.15 1.87
CA GLY A 68 13.61 -10.53 2.25
C GLY A 68 13.58 -9.00 2.31
N ASP A 69 14.47 -8.39 3.13
CA ASP A 69 14.63 -6.92 3.23
C ASP A 69 15.04 -6.31 1.89
N ASN A 70 14.08 -5.65 1.24
CA ASN A 70 14.24 -5.08 -0.09
C ASN A 70 13.63 -3.66 -0.08
N ALA A 71 14.49 -2.66 -0.28
CA ALA A 71 14.10 -1.26 -0.29
C ALA A 71 13.00 -0.95 -1.33
N TYR A 72 13.06 -1.55 -2.52
CA TYR A 72 12.05 -1.35 -3.57
C TYR A 72 10.65 -1.78 -3.09
N LYS A 73 10.55 -2.85 -2.30
CA LYS A 73 9.26 -3.30 -1.75
C LYS A 73 8.73 -2.33 -0.70
N ARG A 74 9.60 -1.86 0.19
CA ARG A 74 9.24 -0.86 1.20
C ARG A 74 8.71 0.40 0.53
N ASP A 75 9.45 0.92 -0.45
CA ASP A 75 9.04 2.12 -1.19
C ASP A 75 7.72 1.92 -1.97
N LEU A 76 7.51 0.72 -2.55
CA LEU A 76 6.26 0.39 -3.23
C LEU A 76 5.07 0.30 -2.26
N LEU A 77 5.25 -0.38 -1.13
CA LEU A 77 4.21 -0.50 -0.10
C LEU A 77 3.91 0.85 0.56
N ASP A 78 4.93 1.66 0.84
CA ASP A 78 4.78 3.02 1.35
C ASP A 78 4.01 3.90 0.36
N SER A 79 4.29 3.74 -0.95
CA SER A 79 3.53 4.42 -2.00
C SER A 79 2.07 3.97 -2.05
N ALA A 80 1.79 2.68 -1.91
CA ALA A 80 0.42 2.15 -1.88
C ALA A 80 -0.35 2.62 -0.63
N VAL A 81 0.28 2.59 0.54
CA VAL A 81 -0.26 3.10 1.81
C VAL A 81 -0.50 4.61 1.74
N GLY A 82 0.43 5.35 1.15
CA GLY A 82 0.30 6.78 0.90
C GLY A 82 -0.89 7.10 0.01
N ALA A 83 -1.05 6.37 -1.11
CA ALA A 83 -2.19 6.53 -2.02
C ALA A 83 -3.53 6.28 -1.30
N MET A 84 -3.65 5.19 -0.52
CA MET A 84 -4.85 4.93 0.30
C MET A 84 -5.13 6.05 1.30
N THR A 85 -4.09 6.53 2.00
CA THR A 85 -4.21 7.61 2.98
C THR A 85 -4.70 8.91 2.34
N PHE A 86 -4.20 9.23 1.15
CA PHE A 86 -4.66 10.37 0.36
C PHE A 86 -6.10 10.18 -0.13
N GLY A 87 -6.49 8.96 -0.50
CA GLY A 87 -7.86 8.58 -0.83
C GLY A 87 -8.84 8.86 0.31
N VAL A 88 -8.51 8.40 1.53
CA VAL A 88 -9.30 8.66 2.74
C VAL A 88 -9.52 10.15 2.96
N LYS A 89 -8.53 10.98 2.65
CA LYS A 89 -8.59 12.45 2.81
C LYS A 89 -9.17 13.17 1.58
N ASN A 90 -9.50 12.46 0.51
CA ASN A 90 -9.89 13.02 -0.78
C ASN A 90 -8.91 14.10 -1.28
N HIS A 91 -7.62 13.80 -1.21
CA HIS A 91 -6.55 14.75 -1.55
C HIS A 91 -5.56 14.13 -2.52
N ASN A 92 -4.85 14.94 -3.30
CA ASN A 92 -3.79 14.52 -4.23
C ASN A 92 -4.10 13.22 -4.99
N PRO A 93 -5.17 13.19 -5.80
CA PRO A 93 -5.46 12.02 -6.61
C PRO A 93 -4.27 11.72 -7.55
N PRO A 94 -3.94 10.45 -7.76
CA PRO A 94 -2.92 10.07 -8.73
C PRO A 94 -3.24 10.60 -10.15
N PRO A 95 -2.23 10.83 -11.00
CA PRO A 95 -2.46 11.16 -12.40
C PRO A 95 -3.27 10.07 -13.12
N ALA A 96 -4.00 10.46 -14.17
CA ALA A 96 -4.76 9.52 -14.98
C ALA A 96 -3.88 8.38 -15.52
N GLY A 97 -4.34 7.13 -15.36
CA GLY A 97 -3.61 5.93 -15.77
C GLY A 97 -2.49 5.50 -14.81
N HIS A 98 -2.26 6.23 -13.71
CA HIS A 98 -1.28 5.84 -12.71
C HIS A 98 -1.77 4.60 -11.92
N TRP A 99 -0.89 3.62 -11.73
CA TRP A 99 -1.20 2.35 -11.04
C TRP A 99 -1.75 2.55 -9.62
N GLY A 100 -1.35 3.66 -8.97
CA GLY A 100 -1.78 4.04 -7.62
C GLY A 100 -3.26 4.43 -7.50
N GLN A 101 -3.96 4.68 -8.62
CA GLN A 101 -5.36 5.13 -8.62
C GLN A 101 -6.26 4.17 -7.84
N ARG A 102 -6.13 2.86 -8.08
CA ARG A 102 -6.91 1.83 -7.38
C ARG A 102 -6.78 1.91 -5.86
N PHE A 103 -5.59 2.21 -5.34
CA PHE A 103 -5.37 2.35 -3.90
C PHE A 103 -5.98 3.63 -3.34
N TRP A 104 -5.89 4.72 -4.10
CA TRP A 104 -6.57 5.96 -3.76
C TRP A 104 -8.10 5.78 -3.73
N ASP A 105 -8.66 5.09 -4.72
CA ASP A 105 -10.10 4.79 -4.79
C ASP A 105 -10.57 3.96 -3.59
N ILE A 106 -9.82 2.92 -3.21
CA ILE A 106 -10.11 2.12 -2.00
C ILE A 106 -10.21 3.03 -0.78
N GLY A 107 -9.22 3.91 -0.56
CA GLY A 107 -9.25 4.84 0.56
C GLY A 107 -10.47 5.77 0.52
N ARG A 108 -10.87 6.20 -0.69
CA ARG A 108 -12.01 7.08 -0.88
C ARG A 108 -13.35 6.39 -0.59
N GLU A 109 -13.52 5.18 -1.12
CA GLU A 109 -14.72 4.35 -0.94
C GLU A 109 -14.89 3.94 0.53
N GLU A 110 -13.82 3.45 1.17
CA GLU A 110 -13.83 3.08 2.59
C GLU A 110 -14.23 4.25 3.49
N ARG A 111 -13.70 5.46 3.20
CA ARG A 111 -14.08 6.63 3.97
C ARG A 111 -15.51 7.07 3.71
N ALA A 112 -16.01 6.98 2.47
CA ALA A 112 -17.40 7.28 2.16
C ALA A 112 -18.37 6.35 2.92
N LEU A 113 -18.11 5.04 2.90
CA LEU A 113 -18.89 4.07 3.67
C LEU A 113 -18.83 4.35 5.18
N CYS A 114 -17.65 4.68 5.70
CA CYS A 114 -17.48 5.05 7.10
C CYS A 114 -18.33 6.28 7.47
N GLU A 115 -18.37 7.30 6.61
CA GLU A 115 -19.17 8.51 6.82
C GLU A 115 -20.67 8.20 6.83
N GLU A 116 -21.14 7.33 5.94
CA GLU A 116 -22.53 6.84 5.91
C GLU A 116 -22.89 6.07 7.19
N LEU A 117 -22.03 5.16 7.63
CA LEU A 117 -22.23 4.39 8.87
C LEU A 117 -22.25 5.29 10.10
N VAL A 118 -21.37 6.30 10.16
CA VAL A 118 -21.36 7.29 11.25
C VAL A 118 -22.65 8.11 11.25
N ALA A 119 -23.14 8.52 10.09
CA ALA A 119 -24.41 9.24 9.98
C ALA A 119 -25.60 8.37 10.46
N ALA A 120 -25.66 7.11 10.04
CA ALA A 120 -26.68 6.16 10.46
C ALA A 120 -26.63 5.90 11.97
N LEU A 121 -25.44 5.73 12.55
CA LEU A 121 -25.26 5.52 13.98
C LEU A 121 -25.70 6.74 14.80
N LYS A 122 -25.35 7.97 14.35
CA LYS A 122 -25.83 9.21 14.99
C LYS A 122 -27.36 9.26 15.03
N LEU A 123 -28.01 8.95 13.90
CA LEU A 123 -29.46 8.94 13.81
C LEU A 123 -30.09 7.89 14.73
N ALA A 124 -29.58 6.65 14.71
CA ALA A 124 -30.07 5.56 15.55
C ALA A 124 -29.93 5.88 17.05
N ARG A 125 -28.78 6.45 17.45
CA ARG A 125 -28.51 6.88 18.83
C ARG A 125 -29.48 7.98 19.26
N GLU A 126 -29.72 8.99 18.42
CA GLU A 126 -30.65 10.07 18.75
C GLU A 126 -32.09 9.60 18.86
N ASN A 127 -32.52 8.70 17.95
CA ASN A 127 -33.84 8.07 18.05
C ASN A 127 -34.00 7.27 19.35
N LEU A 128 -32.98 6.51 19.75
CA LEU A 128 -33.01 5.78 21.02
C LEU A 128 -33.12 6.73 22.21
N ARG A 129 -32.36 7.83 22.23
CA ARG A 129 -32.48 8.89 23.24
C ARG A 129 -33.90 9.46 23.29
N ALA A 130 -34.49 9.79 22.15
CA ALA A 130 -35.84 10.35 22.07
C ALA A 130 -36.90 9.35 22.56
N CYS A 131 -36.79 8.08 22.19
CA CYS A 131 -37.67 7.02 22.70
C CYS A 131 -37.58 6.88 24.23
N GLN A 132 -36.37 6.89 24.78
CA GLN A 132 -36.15 6.84 26.24
C GLN A 132 -36.82 8.03 26.95
N ALA A 133 -36.67 9.25 26.40
CA ALA A 133 -37.31 10.44 26.95
C ALA A 133 -38.84 10.35 26.93
N THR A 134 -39.43 9.88 25.82
CA THR A 134 -40.89 9.71 25.71
C THR A 134 -41.42 8.65 26.66
N ILE A 135 -40.77 7.48 26.76
CA ILE A 135 -41.18 6.40 27.67
C ILE A 135 -41.16 6.87 29.12
N HIS A 136 -40.13 7.62 29.50
CA HIS A 136 -40.02 8.23 30.83
C HIS A 136 -41.18 9.20 31.11
N LEU A 137 -41.52 10.07 30.15
CA LEU A 137 -42.64 11.01 30.28
C LEU A 137 -44.00 10.31 30.36
N CYS A 138 -44.18 9.19 29.66
CA CYS A 138 -45.40 8.40 29.69
C CYS A 138 -45.54 7.49 30.93
N GLY A 139 -44.59 7.55 31.87
CA GLY A 139 -44.61 6.75 33.10
C GLY A 139 -44.28 5.27 32.91
N GLY A 140 -43.76 4.88 31.73
CA GLY A 140 -43.24 3.54 31.49
C GLY A 140 -41.89 3.40 32.18
N PHE A 141 -41.78 2.51 33.17
CA PHE A 141 -40.55 2.35 33.96
C PHE A 141 -40.22 0.87 34.09
N ASP A 142 -39.69 0.27 33.02
CA ASP A 142 -38.92 -0.97 33.12
C ASP A 142 -37.44 -0.60 33.32
N PRO A 143 -36.87 -0.77 34.53
CA PRO A 143 -35.48 -0.41 34.83
C PRO A 143 -34.46 -1.17 33.98
N ALA A 144 -34.77 -2.40 33.57
CA ALA A 144 -33.87 -3.20 32.76
C ALA A 144 -33.72 -2.59 31.36
N TYR A 145 -34.85 -2.27 30.72
CA TYR A 145 -34.87 -1.60 29.41
C TYR A 145 -34.13 -0.26 29.41
N VAL A 146 -34.32 0.57 30.45
CA VAL A 146 -33.61 1.86 30.58
C VAL A 146 -32.09 1.64 30.72
N THR A 147 -31.69 0.67 31.54
CA THR A 147 -30.27 0.37 31.78
C THR A 147 -29.58 -0.13 30.50
N GLU A 148 -30.23 -1.03 29.77
CA GLU A 148 -29.71 -1.58 28.51
C GLU A 148 -29.60 -0.49 27.41
N ALA A 149 -30.60 0.37 27.28
CA ALA A 149 -30.57 1.47 26.33
C ALA A 149 -29.46 2.49 26.65
N GLN A 150 -29.25 2.81 27.94
CA GLN A 150 -28.13 3.66 28.36
C GLN A 150 -26.77 3.02 28.06
N ALA A 151 -26.64 1.71 28.28
CA ALA A 151 -25.43 0.97 27.92
C ALA A 151 -25.17 1.01 26.41
N ALA A 152 -26.21 0.81 25.59
CA ALA A 152 -26.11 0.88 24.13
C ALA A 152 -25.72 2.28 23.64
N MET A 153 -26.31 3.34 24.20
CA MET A 153 -25.94 4.73 23.89
C MET A 153 -24.48 5.01 24.26
N LYS A 154 -23.98 4.49 25.39
CA LYS A 154 -22.58 4.65 25.80
C LYS A 154 -21.62 3.98 24.80
N ILE A 155 -21.97 2.81 24.27
CA ILE A 155 -21.18 2.13 23.22
C ILE A 155 -21.19 2.97 21.93
N ALA A 156 -22.35 3.46 21.51
CA ALA A 156 -22.49 4.32 20.34
C ALA A 156 -21.66 5.61 20.47
N ASP A 157 -21.73 6.29 21.61
CA ASP A 157 -20.98 7.51 21.89
C ASP A 157 -19.46 7.25 21.84
N ALA A 158 -18.99 6.11 22.37
CA ALA A 158 -17.58 5.71 22.29
C ALA A 158 -17.12 5.41 20.85
N ALA A 159 -17.96 4.79 20.03
CA ALA A 159 -17.64 4.52 18.62
C ALA A 159 -17.63 5.82 17.80
N LEU A 160 -18.60 6.70 18.01
CA LEU A 160 -18.67 8.01 17.36
C LEU A 160 -17.44 8.86 17.69
N ALA A 161 -17.02 8.89 18.96
CA ALA A 161 -15.83 9.62 19.38
C ALA A 161 -14.56 9.20 18.62
N LYS A 162 -14.40 7.89 18.35
CA LYS A 162 -13.27 7.35 17.56
C LYS A 162 -13.35 7.73 16.08
N ALA A 163 -14.55 7.76 15.51
CA ALA A 163 -14.74 8.00 14.08
C ALA A 163 -14.60 9.48 13.67
N THR A 164 -14.66 10.39 14.64
CA THR A 164 -14.51 11.84 14.46
C THR A 164 -13.13 12.39 14.85
N GLN A 165 -12.20 11.53 15.29
CA GLN A 165 -10.77 11.87 15.46
C GLN A 165 -10.04 11.77 14.12
#